data_AF-A0A2I0NKI8-F1
#
_entry.id   AF-A0A2I0NKI8-F1
#
_cell.length_a   1.000
_cell.length_b   1.000
_cell.length_c   1.000
_cell.angle_alpha   90.00
_cell.angle_beta   90.00
_cell.angle_gamma   90.00
#
_symmetry.space_group_name_H-M   'P 1'
#
loop_
_entity.id
_entity.type
_entity.pdbx_description
1 polymer ?
#
loop_
_entity_poly.entity_id
_entity_poly.type
_entity_poly.pdbx_seq_one_letter_code
_entity_poly.pdbx_strand_id
1 'polypeptide(L)' 'KRLKQSCPKCGPAVFLGAHKNRLACGKCGYTEFKK' A
#
# COMPACT_ATOMS: atom_id res chain seq x y z
N LYS A 1 -4.13 16.77 -1.23
CA LYS A 1 -3.20 15.82 -1.92
C LYS A 1 -3.27 14.48 -1.17
N ARG A 2 -3.79 13.38 -1.75
CA ARG A 2 -3.86 12.07 -1.04
C ARG A 2 -2.43 11.55 -0.85
N LEU A 3 -1.95 11.55 0.40
CA LEU A 3 -0.57 11.23 0.77
C LEU A 3 -0.28 9.72 0.88
N LYS A 4 -1.34 8.88 0.94
CA LYS A 4 -1.21 7.43 1.10
C LYS A 4 -1.37 6.74 -0.26
N GLN A 5 -0.42 5.88 -0.61
CA GLN A 5 -0.50 5.06 -1.81
C GLN A 5 -1.68 4.10 -1.71
N SER A 6 -2.54 4.13 -2.72
CA SER A 6 -3.62 3.17 -2.89
C SER A 6 -3.06 1.87 -3.45
N CYS A 7 -3.62 0.74 -3.04
CA CYS A 7 -3.21 -0.56 -3.55
C CYS A 7 -3.60 -0.70 -5.03
N PRO A 8 -2.67 -0.98 -5.96
CA PRO A 8 -2.96 -1.10 -7.39
C PRO A 8 -3.89 -2.29 -7.71
N LYS A 9 -3.90 -3.32 -6.85
CA LYS A 9 -4.76 -4.52 -7.04
C LYS A 9 -6.15 -4.39 -6.42
N CYS A 10 -6.29 -3.67 -5.30
CA CYS A 10 -7.55 -3.56 -4.57
C CYS A 10 -8.34 -2.29 -4.88
N GLY A 11 -7.71 -1.34 -5.57
CA GLY A 11 -8.35 -0.10 -6.00
C GLY A 11 -8.25 1.05 -4.98
N PRO A 12 -8.83 2.22 -5.33
CA PRO A 12 -8.60 3.49 -4.63
C PRO A 12 -9.21 3.56 -3.22
N ALA A 13 -9.96 2.54 -2.79
CA ALA A 13 -10.53 2.44 -1.45
C ALA A 13 -9.61 1.71 -0.45
N VAL A 14 -8.57 1.00 -0.93
CA VAL A 14 -7.67 0.23 -0.09
C VAL A 14 -6.30 0.86 -0.09
N PHE A 15 -5.85 1.28 1.09
CA PHE A 15 -4.55 1.92 1.26
C PHE A 15 -3.49 0.91 1.66
N LEU A 16 -2.26 1.16 1.20
CA LEU A 16 -1.10 0.42 1.66
C LEU A 16 -0.69 0.93 3.05
N GLY A 17 -0.51 0.01 3.98
CA GLY A 17 0.06 0.29 5.29
C GLY A 17 1.55 0.61 5.15
N ALA A 18 1.97 1.76 5.67
CA ALA A 18 3.35 2.18 5.60
C ALA A 18 4.17 1.63 6.78
N HIS A 19 5.14 0.79 6.47
CA HIS A 19 6.17 0.31 7.39
C HIS A 19 7.53 0.91 6.98
N LYS A 20 8.52 0.87 7.89
CA LYS A 20 9.85 1.47 7.67
C LYS A 20 10.51 1.05 6.35
N ASN A 21 10.39 -0.23 5.97
CA ASN A 21 11.07 -0.79 4.81
C ASN A 21 10.10 -1.26 3.71
N ARG A 22 8.79 -1.15 3.93
CA ARG A 22 7.79 -1.68 3.01
C ARG A 22 6.43 -1.00 3.15
N LEU A 23 5.68 -0.99 2.08
CA LEU A 23 4.25 -0.72 2.03
C LEU A 23 3.55 -2.07 1.89
N ALA A 24 2.55 -2.35 2.72
CA ALA A 24 1.85 -3.63 2.72
C ALA A 24 0.33 -3.44 2.62
N CYS A 25 -0.31 -4.17 1.72
CA CYS A 25 -1.76 -4.23 1.57
C CYS A 25 -2.32 -5.36 2.44
N GLY A 26 -3.16 -5.03 3.42
CA GLY A 26 -3.82 -6.03 4.27
C GLY A 26 -4.89 -6.86 3.56
N LYS A 27 -5.40 -6.44 2.40
CA LYS A 27 -6.51 -7.11 1.71
C LYS A 27 -6.08 -8.15 0.68
N CYS A 28 -4.99 -7.91 -0.05
CA CYS A 28 -4.52 -8.81 -1.12
C CYS A 28 -3.09 -9.31 -0.93
N GLY A 29 -2.42 -8.95 0.17
CA GLY A 29 -1.03 -9.34 0.45
C GLY A 29 0.01 -8.62 -0.42
N TYR A 30 -0.38 -7.60 -1.20
CA TYR A 30 0.56 -6.83 -2.01
C TYR A 30 1.55 -6.06 -1.14
N THR A 31 2.85 -6.25 -1.38
CA THR A 31 3.90 -5.54 -0.66
C THR A 31 4.86 -4.84 -1.61
N GLU A 32 5.09 -3.55 -1.42
CA GLU A 32 6.14 -2.79 -2.11
C GLU A 32 7.25 -2.47 -1.13
N PHE A 33 8.48 -2.86 -1.45
CA PHE A 33 9.63 -2.46 -0.65
C PHE A 33 10.13 -1.13 -1.18
N LYS A 34 10.14 -0.10 -0.32
CA LYS A 34 10.79 1.17 -0.66
C LYS A 34 12.30 0.93 -0.57
N LYS A 35 13.00 1.01 -1.70
CA LYS A 35 14.46 1.09 -1.72
C LYS A 35 14.93 2.41 -1.13
#